data_AF-A0A2D9J2J1-F1
#
_entry.id   AF-A0A2D9J2J1-F1
#
_cell.length_a   1.000
_cell.length_b   1.000
_cell.length_c   1.000
_cell.angle_alpha   90.00
_cell.angle_beta   90.00
_cell.angle_gamma   90.00
#
_symmetry.space_group_name_H-M   'P 1'
#
loop_
_entity.id
_entity.type
_entity.pdbx_description
1 polymer ?
#
loop_
_entity_poly.entity_id
_entity_poly.type
_entity_poly.pdbx_seq_one_letter_code
_entity_poly.pdbx_strand_id
1 'polypeptide(L)'
;FASLLDVRLGRATPVIIATVAGAIGLLIVANTTSITMLAAGFLLHQIAWNFGIAFVYGAIAQVSDQSGTEILAPGSQSLGTALGPVLAGMLASSVNLEAVIWVSIVGMIVGSVVLFLTRAAHSPRS
;
A
#
# COMPACT_ATOMS: atom_id res chain seq x y z
N PHE A 1 16.93 3.78 8.94
CA PHE A 1 16.80 2.43 8.35
C PHE A 1 16.17 2.46 6.95
N ALA A 2 14.99 3.05 6.76
CA ALA A 2 14.37 3.18 5.44
C ALA A 2 15.26 3.93 4.41
N SER A 3 15.91 5.03 4.81
CA SER A 3 16.85 5.77 3.94
C SER A 3 18.11 4.98 3.55
N LEU A 4 18.54 4.00 4.35
CA LEU A 4 19.71 3.16 4.05
C LEU A 4 19.36 2.07 3.02
N LEU A 5 18.12 1.57 3.04
CA LEU A 5 17.62 0.60 2.06
C LEU A 5 17.41 1.24 0.68
N ASP A 6 17.03 2.52 0.68
CA ASP A 6 16.78 3.33 -0.50
C ASP A 6 18.01 3.47 -1.41
N VAL A 7 19.20 3.60 -0.81
CA VAL A 7 20.49 3.77 -1.50
C VAL A 7 20.98 2.48 -2.19
N ARG A 8 20.55 1.29 -1.74
CA ARG A 8 21.09 0.00 -2.24
C ARG A 8 20.16 -0.79 -3.15
N LEU A 9 18.83 -0.66 -3.02
CA LEU A 9 17.87 -1.53 -3.71
C LEU A 9 16.95 -0.78 -4.71
N GLY A 10 17.06 0.55 -4.78
CA GLY A 10 16.12 1.38 -5.51
C GLY A 10 14.75 1.44 -4.81
N ARG A 11 14.15 2.63 -4.76
CA ARG A 11 12.97 2.96 -3.94
C ARG A 11 11.69 2.15 -4.22
N ALA A 12 11.65 1.42 -5.34
CA ALA A 12 10.48 0.65 -5.73
C ALA A 12 10.48 -0.78 -5.14
N THR A 13 11.66 -1.33 -4.82
CA THR A 13 11.80 -2.64 -4.17
C THR A 13 11.17 -2.68 -2.77
N PRO A 14 11.36 -1.66 -1.89
CA PRO A 14 10.66 -1.58 -0.61
C PRO A 14 9.14 -1.53 -0.75
N VAL A 15 8.62 -0.88 -1.79
CA VAL A 15 7.17 -0.81 -2.05
C VAL A 15 6.63 -2.18 -2.47
N ILE A 16 7.32 -2.93 -3.33
CA ILE A 16 6.94 -4.32 -3.67
C ILE A 16 6.92 -5.19 -2.42
N ILE A 17 7.98 -5.13 -1.62
CA ILE A 17 8.08 -5.94 -0.39
C ILE A 17 6.92 -5.62 0.55
N ALA A 18 6.61 -4.34 0.73
CA ALA A 18 5.45 -3.89 1.51
C ALA A 18 4.13 -4.39 0.92
N THR A 19 3.94 -4.32 -0.40
CA THR A 19 2.73 -4.83 -1.07
C THR A 19 2.56 -6.33 -0.84
N VAL A 20 3.62 -7.11 -1.04
CA VAL A 20 3.59 -8.57 -0.88
C VAL A 20 3.35 -8.95 0.59
N ALA A 21 4.09 -8.36 1.53
CA ALA A 21 3.91 -8.64 2.95
C ALA A 21 2.51 -8.22 3.43
N GLY A 22 2.01 -7.08 2.96
CA GLY A 22 0.67 -6.60 3.27
C GLY A 22 -0.44 -7.50 2.72
N ALA A 23 -0.27 -8.03 1.51
CA ALA A 23 -1.19 -9.00 0.91
C ALA A 23 -1.17 -10.34 1.66
N ILE A 24 0.01 -10.84 2.07
CA ILE A 24 0.13 -12.04 2.90
C ILE A 24 -0.60 -11.84 4.24
N GLY A 25 -0.43 -10.68 4.89
CA GLY A 25 -1.16 -10.36 6.13
C GLY A 25 -2.67 -10.43 5.96
N LEU A 26 -3.19 -9.88 4.87
CA LEU A 26 -4.62 -9.94 4.53
C LEU A 26 -5.11 -11.36 4.22
N LEU A 27 -4.31 -12.16 3.51
CA LEU A 27 -4.64 -13.56 3.23
C LEU A 27 -4.70 -14.41 4.51
N ILE A 28 -3.81 -14.15 5.47
CA ILE A 28 -3.87 -14.81 6.79
C ILE A 28 -5.18 -14.45 7.49
N VAL A 29 -5.56 -13.16 7.48
CA VAL A 29 -6.82 -12.70 8.07
C VAL A 29 -8.04 -13.34 7.39
N ALA A 30 -8.01 -13.51 6.06
CA ALA A 30 -9.10 -14.12 5.30
C ALA A 30 -9.34 -15.60 5.62
N ASN A 31 -8.27 -16.33 5.92
CA ASN A 31 -8.29 -17.80 5.97
C ASN A 31 -8.20 -18.38 7.39
N THR A 32 -8.12 -17.54 8.43
CA THR A 32 -7.93 -18.00 9.81
C THR A 32 -9.19 -17.89 10.66
N THR A 33 -9.41 -18.88 11.52
CA THR A 33 -10.37 -18.83 12.64
C THR A 33 -9.68 -18.65 13.99
N SER A 34 -8.35 -18.74 14.03
CA SER A 34 -7.55 -18.55 15.24
C SER A 34 -7.29 -17.07 15.50
N ILE A 35 -7.62 -16.62 16.72
CA ILE A 35 -7.39 -15.25 17.20
C ILE A 35 -5.91 -14.87 17.10
N THR A 36 -5.01 -15.78 17.42
CA THR A 36 -3.56 -15.54 17.38
C THR A 36 -3.08 -15.29 15.95
N MET A 37 -3.54 -16.10 14.99
CA MET A 37 -3.20 -15.93 13.58
C MET A 37 -3.86 -14.69 12.98
N LEU A 38 -5.07 -14.34 13.44
CA LEU A 38 -5.75 -13.11 13.05
C LEU A 38 -4.96 -11.88 13.49
N ALA A 39 -4.50 -11.85 14.76
CA ALA A 39 -3.65 -10.78 15.27
C ALA A 39 -2.31 -10.70 14.52
N ALA A 40 -1.67 -11.84 14.24
CA ALA A 40 -0.42 -11.89 13.49
C ALA A 40 -0.59 -11.36 12.06
N GLY A 41 -1.64 -11.77 11.34
CA GLY A 41 -1.95 -11.29 9.99
C GLY A 41 -2.24 -9.79 9.96
N PHE A 42 -3.03 -9.29 10.91
CA PHE A 42 -3.32 -7.87 11.06
C PHE A 42 -2.06 -7.05 11.35
N LEU A 43 -1.22 -7.48 12.30
CA LEU A 43 0.04 -6.81 12.62
C LEU A 43 1.01 -6.80 11.43
N LEU A 44 1.13 -7.93 10.71
CA LEU A 44 1.94 -8.01 9.51
C LEU A 44 1.47 -7.00 8.46
N HIS A 45 0.16 -6.92 8.23
CA HIS A 45 -0.42 -5.93 7.32
C HIS A 45 -0.13 -4.49 7.77
N GLN A 46 -0.33 -4.18 9.05
CA GLN A 46 -0.09 -2.83 9.59
C GLN A 46 1.39 -2.42 9.49
N ILE A 47 2.32 -3.32 9.77
CA ILE A 47 3.76 -3.04 9.64
C ILE A 47 4.11 -2.81 8.18
N ALA A 48 3.62 -3.67 7.28
CA ALA A 48 3.87 -3.56 5.85
C ALA A 48 3.32 -2.23 5.29
N TRP A 49 2.12 -1.84 5.68
CA TRP A 49 1.51 -0.55 5.30
C TRP A 49 2.39 0.63 5.73
N ASN A 50 2.74 0.71 7.02
CA ASN A 50 3.53 1.82 7.56
C ASN A 50 4.93 1.89 6.96
N PHE A 51 5.53 0.73 6.68
CA PHE A 51 6.80 0.66 5.97
C PHE A 51 6.66 1.16 4.53
N GLY A 52 5.70 0.65 3.76
CA GLY A 52 5.51 0.99 2.36
C GLY A 52 5.19 2.47 2.13
N ILE A 53 4.30 3.04 2.94
CA ILE A 53 3.86 4.44 2.75
C ILE A 53 4.99 5.45 2.99
N ALA A 54 5.93 5.15 3.89
CA ALA A 54 7.10 5.99 4.12
C ALA A 54 7.98 6.11 2.85
N PHE A 55 8.14 5.02 2.09
CA PHE A 55 8.86 5.05 0.81
C PHE A 55 8.07 5.74 -0.29
N VAL A 56 6.75 5.57 -0.33
CA VAL A 56 5.88 6.26 -1.29
C VAL A 56 5.96 7.78 -1.08
N TYR A 57 5.82 8.27 0.15
CA TYR A 57 5.96 9.70 0.44
C TYR A 57 7.37 10.22 0.20
N GLY A 58 8.40 9.43 0.54
CA GLY A 58 9.79 9.78 0.21
C GLY A 58 10.04 9.87 -1.30
N ALA A 59 9.36 9.04 -2.11
CA ALA A 59 9.41 9.10 -3.57
C ALA A 59 8.73 10.35 -4.12
N ILE A 60 7.54 10.67 -3.61
CA ILE A 60 6.78 11.85 -4.02
C ILE A 60 7.54 13.13 -3.67
N ALA A 61 8.09 13.24 -2.46
CA ALA A 61 8.85 14.41 -2.00
C ALA A 61 10.09 14.73 -2.85
N GLN A 62 10.68 13.73 -3.53
CA GLN A 62 11.80 13.97 -4.44
C GLN A 62 11.36 14.47 -5.82
N VAL A 63 10.18 14.06 -6.29
CA VAL A 63 9.64 14.49 -7.59
C VAL A 63 8.93 15.83 -7.47
N SER A 64 8.38 16.16 -6.29
CA SER A 64 7.67 17.40 -6.04
C SER A 64 8.56 18.64 -6.02
N ASP A 65 9.87 18.51 -5.81
CA ASP A 65 10.85 19.62 -5.75
C ASP A 65 10.35 20.85 -4.94
N GLN A 66 9.73 20.59 -3.78
CA GLN A 66 9.12 21.60 -2.90
C GLN A 66 7.96 22.42 -3.52
N SER A 67 7.37 21.99 -4.62
CA SER A 67 6.19 22.62 -5.26
C SER A 67 4.90 22.56 -4.41
N GLY A 68 4.94 21.90 -3.25
CA GLY A 68 3.77 21.69 -2.39
C GLY A 68 2.82 20.59 -2.89
N THR A 69 3.06 20.00 -4.06
CA THR A 69 2.24 18.89 -4.59
C THR A 69 2.33 17.60 -3.75
N GLU A 70 3.36 17.48 -2.90
CA GLU A 70 3.49 16.41 -1.91
C GLU A 70 2.33 16.29 -0.92
N ILE A 71 1.59 17.38 -0.67
CA ILE A 71 0.40 17.36 0.21
C ILE A 71 -0.76 16.56 -0.40
N LEU A 72 -0.76 16.36 -1.72
CA LEU A 72 -1.79 15.57 -2.40
C LEU A 72 -1.69 14.09 -2.02
N ALA A 73 -0.51 13.62 -1.60
CA ALA A 73 -0.30 12.23 -1.21
C ALA A 73 -1.09 11.85 0.07
N PRO A 74 -0.93 12.55 1.22
CA PRO A 74 -1.77 12.32 2.39
C PRO A 74 -3.24 12.69 2.18
N GLY A 75 -3.52 13.68 1.31
CA GLY A 75 -4.90 13.98 0.88
C GLY A 75 -5.58 12.78 0.19
N SER A 76 -4.88 12.16 -0.76
CA SER A 76 -5.37 10.97 -1.47
C SER A 76 -5.50 9.76 -0.54
N GLN A 77 -4.57 9.58 0.40
CA GLN A 77 -4.68 8.54 1.43
C GLN A 77 -5.94 8.73 2.28
N SER A 78 -6.24 9.97 2.67
CA SER A 78 -7.43 10.30 3.46
C SER A 78 -8.71 9.99 2.70
N LEU A 79 -8.77 10.32 1.40
CA LEU A 79 -9.88 9.94 0.53
C LEU A 79 -10.06 8.42 0.45
N GLY A 80 -8.98 7.67 0.23
CA GLY A 80 -9.03 6.21 0.22
C GLY A 80 -9.52 5.62 1.55
N THR A 81 -9.09 6.21 2.67
CA THR A 81 -9.51 5.78 4.02
C THR A 81 -10.97 6.11 4.32
N ALA A 82 -11.51 7.20 3.75
CA ALA A 82 -12.92 7.54 3.87
C ALA A 82 -13.81 6.65 2.99
N LEU A 83 -13.38 6.35 1.76
CA LEU A 83 -14.12 5.52 0.82
C LEU A 83 -14.02 4.02 1.14
N GLY A 84 -12.94 3.58 1.77
CA GLY A 84 -12.68 2.18 2.12
C GLY A 84 -13.81 1.52 2.91
N PRO A 85 -14.26 2.08 4.05
CA PRO A 85 -15.38 1.54 4.83
C PRO A 85 -16.71 1.49 4.07
N VAL A 86 -16.97 2.47 3.19
CA VAL A 86 -18.18 2.49 2.36
C VAL A 86 -18.16 1.31 1.37
N LEU A 87 -17.06 1.15 0.64
CA LEU A 87 -16.87 0.02 -0.28
C LEU A 87 -16.90 -1.32 0.46
N ALA A 88 -16.24 -1.40 1.61
CA ALA A 88 -16.23 -2.60 2.44
C ALA A 88 -17.63 -2.99 2.92
N GLY A 89 -18.42 -2.03 3.40
CA GLY A 89 -19.80 -2.27 3.85
C GLY A 89 -20.71 -2.70 2.70
N MET A 90 -20.58 -2.07 1.52
CA MET A 90 -21.32 -2.47 0.33
C MET A 90 -20.96 -3.90 -0.12
N LEU A 91 -19.67 -4.24 -0.17
CA LEU A 91 -19.21 -5.57 -0.59
C LEU A 91 -19.57 -6.66 0.44
N ALA A 92 -19.42 -6.37 1.73
CA ALA A 92 -19.77 -7.33 2.78
C ALA A 92 -21.27 -7.63 2.82
N SER A 93 -22.13 -6.64 2.51
CA SER A 93 -23.59 -6.82 2.49
C SER A 93 -24.12 -7.47 1.22
N SER A 94 -23.50 -7.20 0.06
CA SER A 94 -24.00 -7.66 -1.25
C SER A 94 -23.31 -8.93 -1.79
N VAL A 95 -22.08 -9.20 -1.36
CA VAL A 95 -21.26 -10.31 -1.86
C VAL A 95 -20.86 -11.24 -0.72
N ASN A 96 -19.82 -10.87 0.03
CA ASN A 96 -19.32 -11.57 1.22
C ASN A 96 -18.14 -10.77 1.81
N LEU A 97 -17.70 -11.16 3.01
CA LEU A 97 -16.54 -10.54 3.68
C LEU A 97 -15.22 -10.77 2.91
N GLU A 98 -15.12 -11.87 2.17
CA GLU A 98 -13.92 -12.23 1.40
C GLU A 98 -13.67 -11.25 0.24
N ALA A 99 -14.73 -10.76 -0.41
CA ALA A 99 -14.65 -9.78 -1.48
C ALA A 99 -13.98 -8.48 -1.04
N VAL A 100 -14.17 -8.07 0.22
CA VAL A 100 -13.51 -6.89 0.80
C VAL A 100 -11.99 -7.07 0.83
N ILE A 101 -11.54 -8.27 1.16
CA ILE A 101 -10.12 -8.61 1.24
C ILE A 101 -9.50 -8.62 -0.16
N TRP A 102 -10.18 -9.24 -1.13
CA TRP A 102 -9.71 -9.25 -2.52
C TRP A 102 -9.62 -7.86 -3.14
N VAL A 103 -10.61 -6.99 -2.91
CA VAL A 103 -10.55 -5.60 -3.38
C VAL A 103 -9.38 -4.85 -2.75
N SER A 104 -9.10 -5.09 -1.47
CA SER A 104 -7.94 -4.49 -0.80
C SER A 104 -6.61 -4.94 -1.41
N ILE A 105 -6.45 -6.25 -1.66
CA ILE A 105 -5.25 -6.82 -2.29
C ILE A 105 -5.07 -6.27 -3.71
N VAL A 106 -6.13 -6.27 -4.53
CA VAL A 106 -6.09 -5.74 -5.90
C VAL A 106 -5.75 -4.26 -5.90
N GLY A 107 -6.36 -3.46 -5.02
CA GLY A 107 -6.07 -2.04 -4.88
C GLY A 107 -4.59 -1.77 -4.56
N MET A 108 -4.00 -2.55 -3.65
CA MET A 108 -2.58 -2.45 -3.31
C MET A 108 -1.67 -2.83 -4.49
N ILE A 109 -2.00 -3.88 -5.24
CA ILE A 109 -1.23 -4.30 -6.42
C ILE A 109 -1.32 -3.23 -7.51
N VAL A 110 -2.52 -2.77 -7.85
CA VAL A 110 -2.75 -1.74 -8.87
C VAL A 110 -2.00 -0.45 -8.49
N GLY A 111 -2.10 0.00 -7.24
CA GLY A 111 -1.37 1.17 -6.76
C GLY A 111 0.15 1.02 -6.92
N SER A 112 0.68 -0.16 -6.58
CA SER A 112 2.10 -0.47 -6.76
C SER A 112 2.49 -0.43 -8.24
N VAL A 113 1.73 -1.10 -9.13
CA VAL A 113 1.98 -1.11 -10.59
C VAL A 113 1.95 0.31 -11.18
N VAL A 114 0.97 1.13 -10.80
CA VAL A 114 0.87 2.53 -11.27
C VAL A 114 2.11 3.33 -10.85
N LEU A 115 2.58 3.17 -9.61
CA LEU A 115 3.81 3.81 -9.14
C LEU A 115 5.04 3.35 -9.94
N PHE A 116 5.13 2.06 -10.29
CA PHE A 116 6.21 1.54 -11.13
C PHE A 116 6.19 2.13 -12.54
N LEU A 117 5.02 2.16 -13.19
CA LEU A 117 4.86 2.65 -14.56
C LEU A 117 5.11 4.16 -14.66
N THR A 118 4.61 4.94 -13.69
CA THR A 118 4.81 6.40 -13.66
C THR A 118 6.26 6.78 -13.39
N ARG A 119 6.99 6.00 -12.58
CA ARG A 119 8.44 6.16 -12.39
C ARG A 119 9.22 5.88 -13.67
N ALA A 120 8.88 4.81 -14.40
CA ALA A 120 9.53 4.50 -15.68
C ALA A 120 9.37 5.61 -16.72
N ALA A 121 8.23 6.32 -16.68
CA ALA A 121 7.96 7.46 -17.57
C ALA A 121 8.77 8.74 -17.22
N HIS A 122 9.16 8.93 -15.95
CA HIS A 122 9.89 10.12 -15.48
C HIS A 122 11.37 9.88 -15.22
N SER A 123 11.88 8.66 -15.42
CA SER A 123 13.33 8.41 -15.43
C SER A 123 13.93 9.20 -16.60
N PRO A 124 14.91 10.10 -16.37
CA PRO A 124 15.60 10.77 -17.46
C PRO A 124 16.12 9.68 -18.39
N ARG A 125 15.71 9.72 -19.65
CA ARG A 125 16.43 9.01 -20.71
C ARG A 125 17.83 9.60 -20.70
N SER A 126 18.79 8.85 -20.14
CA SER A 126 20.22 9.12 -20.27
C SER A 126 20.60 9.19 -21.74
#